data_AF-A0A146G0B2-F1
#
_entry.id   AF-A0A146G0B2-F1
#
_cell.length_a   1.000
_cell.length_b   1.000
_cell.length_c   1.000
_cell.angle_alpha   90.00
_cell.angle_beta   90.00
_cell.angle_gamma   90.00
#
_symmetry.space_group_name_H-M   'P 1'
#
loop_
_entity.id
_entity.type
_entity.pdbx_description
1 polymer ?
#
loop_
_entity_poly.entity_id
_entity_poly.type
_entity_poly.pdbx_seq_one_letter_code
_entity_poly.pdbx_strand_id
1 'polypeptide(L)'
;MSNLSNIREEILKDNAKRIIIRVKTKGSEDCRDTAYRIVGEIFPDWKQDNRILFLAIQVWGNRIFVNVDVNGDNYNYDTAHKDQTVLPIPFYENRNSHVVHANPREYLK
;
A
#
# COMPACT_ATOMS: atom_id res chain seq x y z
N MET A 1 -0.49 25.46 3.87
CA MET A 1 0.20 24.16 3.68
C MET A 1 -0.45 23.18 4.64
N SER A 2 -1.07 22.12 4.16
CA SER A 2 -1.53 21.03 5.02
C SER A 2 -0.29 20.33 5.58
N ASN A 3 -0.18 20.29 6.91
CA ASN A 3 0.86 19.49 7.58
C ASN A 3 0.53 18.01 7.33
N LEU A 4 1.55 17.18 7.06
CA LEU A 4 1.40 15.73 6.88
C LEU A 4 0.62 15.10 8.04
N SER A 5 0.81 15.61 9.27
CA SER A 5 0.05 15.19 10.44
C SER A 5 -1.46 15.39 10.27
N ASN A 6 -1.92 16.50 9.69
CA ASN A 6 -3.36 16.76 9.53
C ASN A 6 -3.98 15.80 8.51
N ILE A 7 -3.26 15.52 7.41
CA ILE A 7 -3.69 14.55 6.40
C ILE A 7 -3.76 13.15 7.00
N ARG A 8 -2.75 12.78 7.81
CA ARG A 8 -2.73 11.49 8.52
C ARG A 8 -3.93 11.34 9.45
N GLU A 9 -4.19 12.32 10.31
CA GLU A 9 -5.34 12.26 11.22
C GLU A 9 -6.67 12.16 10.45
N GLU A 10 -6.80 12.87 9.33
CA GLU A 10 -7.99 12.77 8.46
C GLU A 10 -8.15 11.38 7.85
N ILE A 11 -7.05 10.77 7.37
CA ILE A 11 -7.06 9.41 6.83
C ILE A 11 -7.51 8.40 7.90
N LEU A 12 -7.03 8.55 9.14
CA LEU A 12 -7.31 7.66 10.27
C LEU A 12 -8.71 7.80 10.86
N LYS A 13 -9.40 8.92 10.64
CA LYS A 13 -10.65 9.27 11.34
C LYS A 13 -11.89 8.47 10.91
N ASP A 14 -11.94 7.98 9.67
CA ASP A 14 -13.16 7.33 9.15
C ASP A 14 -13.11 5.79 9.14
N ASN A 15 -14.12 5.18 8.54
CA ASN A 15 -14.25 3.75 8.31
C ASN A 15 -13.09 3.16 7.47
N ALA A 16 -13.05 1.83 7.45
CA ALA A 16 -12.12 1.03 6.65
C ALA A 16 -12.01 1.55 5.22
N LYS A 17 -10.79 1.83 4.76
CA LYS A 17 -10.53 2.38 3.43
C LYS A 17 -9.18 1.91 2.90
N ARG A 18 -9.06 1.81 1.58
CA ARG A 18 -7.79 1.56 0.89
C ARG A 18 -7.24 2.86 0.33
N ILE A 19 -6.00 3.17 0.64
CA ILE A 19 -5.26 4.26 0.02
C ILE A 19 -4.23 3.71 -0.97
N ILE A 20 -4.04 4.43 -2.06
CA ILE A 20 -3.04 4.12 -3.09
C ILE A 20 -2.08 5.31 -3.15
N ILE A 21 -0.84 5.09 -2.72
CA ILE A 21 0.20 6.12 -2.77
C ILE A 21 1.01 5.90 -4.04
N ARG A 22 0.99 6.89 -4.94
CA ARG A 22 1.71 6.86 -6.21
C ARG A 22 2.96 7.72 -6.11
N VAL A 23 4.11 7.14 -6.44
CA VAL A 23 5.41 7.80 -6.31
C VAL A 23 6.20 7.61 -7.59
N LYS A 24 6.86 8.66 -8.06
CA LYS A 24 7.80 8.60 -9.19
C LYS A 24 9.20 8.35 -8.63
N THR A 25 9.83 7.25 -9.03
CA THR A 25 11.20 6.89 -8.63
C THR A 25 12.20 7.28 -9.71
N LYS A 26 13.49 7.38 -9.35
CA LYS A 26 14.57 7.71 -10.30
C LYS A 26 15.16 6.48 -11.04
N GLY A 27 14.56 5.30 -10.87
CA GLY A 27 14.86 4.10 -11.67
C GLY A 27 15.91 3.14 -11.11
N SER A 28 16.71 3.55 -10.11
CA SER A 28 17.72 2.68 -9.46
C SER A 28 17.47 2.42 -7.98
N GLU A 29 16.39 2.96 -7.41
CA GLU A 29 16.06 2.76 -6.00
C GLU A 29 15.40 1.39 -5.80
N ASP A 30 15.74 0.72 -4.70
CA ASP A 30 15.00 -0.45 -4.26
C ASP A 30 13.54 -0.02 -3.99
N CYS A 31 12.62 -0.56 -4.80
CA CYS A 31 11.22 -0.20 -4.74
C CYS A 31 10.58 -0.58 -3.40
N ARG A 32 11.10 -1.62 -2.75
CA ARG A 32 10.69 -2.03 -1.40
C ARG A 32 11.13 -0.96 -0.42
N ASP A 33 12.41 -0.64 -0.35
CA ASP A 33 12.92 0.34 0.62
C ASP A 33 12.23 1.71 0.48
N THR A 34 12.04 2.18 -0.77
CA THR A 34 11.32 3.43 -1.02
C THR A 34 9.86 3.34 -0.57
N ALA A 35 9.16 2.23 -0.79
CA ALA A 35 7.80 2.06 -0.32
C ALA A 35 7.71 2.04 1.21
N TYR A 36 8.59 1.27 1.89
CA TYR A 36 8.61 1.19 3.36
C TYR A 36 8.92 2.55 4.00
N ARG A 37 9.85 3.30 3.41
CA ARG A 37 10.17 4.68 3.85
C ARG A 37 8.93 5.56 3.78
N ILE A 38 8.22 5.56 2.64
CA ILE A 38 7.05 6.42 2.43
C ILE A 38 5.90 6.05 3.35
N VAL A 39 5.64 4.75 3.55
CA VAL A 39 4.64 4.31 4.53
C VAL A 39 5.04 4.73 5.94
N GLY A 40 6.31 4.61 6.32
CA GLY A 40 6.82 5.04 7.63
C GLY A 40 6.77 6.55 7.85
N GLU A 41 6.95 7.36 6.80
CA GLU A 41 6.81 8.81 6.86
C GLU A 41 5.35 9.24 7.07
N ILE A 42 4.41 8.60 6.37
CA ILE A 42 2.98 8.92 6.46
C ILE A 42 2.38 8.35 7.75
N PHE A 43 2.74 7.11 8.10
CA PHE A 43 2.27 6.38 9.26
C PHE A 43 3.46 5.91 10.11
N PRO A 44 3.93 6.75 11.04
CA PRO A 44 4.90 6.33 12.04
C PRO A 44 4.37 5.11 12.80
N ASP A 45 5.26 4.16 13.12
CA ASP A 45 4.95 2.95 13.89
C ASP A 45 3.86 2.04 13.27
N TRP A 46 3.63 2.14 11.96
CA TRP A 46 2.61 1.34 11.24
C TRP A 46 2.76 -0.18 11.38
N LYS A 47 3.96 -0.67 11.71
CA LYS A 47 4.18 -2.11 11.95
C LYS A 47 3.52 -2.60 13.24
N GLN A 48 3.28 -1.68 14.17
CA GLN A 48 2.65 -1.94 15.47
C GLN A 48 1.20 -1.43 15.51
N ASP A 49 0.82 -0.51 14.62
CA ASP A 49 -0.54 0.02 14.51
C ASP A 49 -1.44 -0.94 13.72
N ASN A 50 -2.33 -1.65 14.41
CA ASN A 50 -3.26 -2.60 13.82
C ASN A 50 -4.27 -1.98 12.83
N ARG A 51 -4.39 -0.65 12.82
CA ARG A 51 -5.20 0.07 11.83
C ARG A 51 -4.52 0.10 10.47
N ILE A 52 -3.20 -0.02 10.39
CA ILE A 52 -2.45 0.16 9.15
C ILE A 52 -1.99 -1.19 8.62
N LEU A 53 -2.40 -1.49 7.40
CA LEU A 53 -2.12 -2.76 6.76
C LEU A 53 -1.47 -2.53 5.40
N PHE A 54 -0.15 -2.73 5.34
CA PHE A 54 0.59 -2.62 4.08
C PHE A 54 0.41 -3.89 3.24
N LEU A 55 -0.23 -3.76 2.07
CA LEU A 55 -0.65 -4.91 1.27
C LEU A 55 0.29 -5.26 0.12
N ALA A 56 0.63 -4.27 -0.71
CA ALA A 56 1.29 -4.55 -1.98
C ALA A 56 2.05 -3.35 -2.51
N ILE A 57 3.11 -3.66 -3.25
CA ILE A 57 3.85 -2.72 -4.09
C ILE A 57 3.65 -3.17 -5.54
N GLN A 58 3.18 -2.25 -6.38
CA GLN A 58 3.18 -2.45 -7.82
C GLN A 58 4.16 -1.47 -8.45
N VAL A 59 5.08 -1.98 -9.26
CA VAL A 59 6.05 -1.17 -10.00
C VAL A 59 5.60 -1.08 -11.45
N TRP A 60 5.59 0.13 -12.01
CA TRP A 60 5.34 0.34 -13.43
C TRP A 60 6.28 1.40 -13.99
N GLY A 61 7.29 0.96 -14.73
CA GLY A 61 8.35 1.83 -15.24
C GLY A 61 9.08 2.53 -14.09
N ASN A 62 9.05 3.86 -14.07
CA ASN A 62 9.64 4.67 -13.01
C ASN A 62 8.64 5.09 -11.92
N ARG A 63 7.58 4.30 -11.72
CA ARG A 63 6.55 4.58 -10.72
C ARG A 63 6.35 3.39 -9.83
N ILE A 64 6.16 3.67 -8.54
CA ILE A 64 5.68 2.70 -7.57
C ILE A 64 4.28 3.11 -7.10
N PHE A 65 3.45 2.11 -6.89
CA PHE A 65 2.12 2.22 -6.32
C PHE A 65 2.11 1.37 -5.06
N VAL A 66 1.81 2.01 -3.94
CA VAL A 66 1.84 1.40 -2.61
C VAL A 66 0.41 1.35 -2.10
N ASN A 67 -0.10 0.13 -1.87
CA ASN A 67 -1.46 -0.10 -1.39
C ASN A 67 -1.44 -0.32 0.12
N VAL A 68 -2.14 0.54 0.84
CA VAL A 68 -2.28 0.46 2.31
C VAL A 68 -3.75 0.46 2.65
N ASP A 69 -4.18 -0.52 3.44
CA ASP A 69 -5.50 -0.52 4.07
C ASP A 69 -5.42 0.18 5.43
N VAL A 70 -6.40 1.02 5.71
CA VAL A 70 -6.52 1.79 6.94
C VAL A 70 -7.83 1.42 7.61
N ASN A 71 -7.79 1.13 8.91
CA ASN A 71 -8.91 0.65 9.73
C ASN A 71 -9.57 -0.63 9.17
N GLY A 72 -8.82 -1.42 8.39
CA GLY A 72 -9.27 -2.67 7.76
C GLY A 72 -8.73 -3.91 8.47
N ASP A 73 -8.75 -3.93 9.80
CA ASP A 73 -8.26 -5.05 10.62
C ASP A 73 -9.05 -6.36 10.44
N ASN A 74 -10.27 -6.24 9.91
CA ASN A 74 -11.14 -7.34 9.52
C ASN A 74 -10.95 -7.81 8.06
N TYR A 75 -9.89 -7.38 7.37
CA TYR A 75 -9.61 -7.82 6.01
C TYR A 75 -9.35 -9.33 5.98
N ASN A 76 -10.36 -10.10 5.58
CA ASN A 76 -10.27 -11.54 5.50
C ASN A 76 -9.49 -11.95 4.25
N TYR A 77 -8.19 -12.17 4.40
CA TYR A 77 -7.30 -12.64 3.32
C TYR A 77 -7.80 -13.91 2.63
N ASP A 78 -8.49 -14.79 3.35
CA ASP A 78 -8.94 -16.07 2.83
C ASP A 78 -10.17 -15.94 1.91
N THR A 79 -10.83 -14.78 1.92
CA THR A 79 -12.01 -14.48 1.07
C THR A 79 -11.83 -13.26 0.18
N ALA A 80 -11.02 -12.28 0.56
CA ALA A 80 -10.90 -11.00 -0.15
C ALA A 80 -10.24 -11.10 -1.54
N HIS A 81 -9.58 -12.23 -1.82
CA HIS A 81 -9.04 -12.56 -3.15
C HIS A 81 -9.83 -13.66 -3.87
N LYS A 82 -10.93 -14.14 -3.27
CA LYS A 82 -11.86 -15.09 -3.93
C LYS A 82 -12.90 -14.36 -4.78
N ASP A 83 -13.32 -13.15 -4.36
CA ASP A 83 -14.02 -12.24 -5.26
C ASP A 83 -13.02 -11.63 -6.25
N GLN A 84 -12.78 -12.38 -7.32
CA GLN A 84 -12.15 -11.90 -8.54
C GLN A 84 -13.12 -10.96 -9.27
N THR A 85 -13.59 -9.89 -8.63
CA THR A 85 -14.07 -8.76 -9.41
C THR A 85 -12.84 -8.21 -10.12
N VAL A 86 -12.63 -8.72 -11.33
CA VAL A 86 -11.65 -8.20 -12.28
C VAL A 86 -12.13 -6.79 -12.59
N LEU A 87 -11.69 -5.82 -11.79
CA LEU A 87 -11.67 -4.45 -12.23
C LEU A 87 -10.82 -4.46 -13.50
N PRO A 88 -11.35 -4.01 -14.65
CA PRO A 88 -10.55 -3.88 -15.85
C PRO A 88 -9.55 -2.76 -15.61
N ILE A 89 -8.44 -3.10 -14.97
CA ILE A 89 -7.20 -2.38 -15.18
C ILE A 89 -6.88 -2.71 -16.64
N PRO A 90 -6.77 -1.74 -17.56
CA PRO A 90 -6.37 -2.04 -18.91
C PRO A 90 -4.97 -2.66 -18.84
N PHE A 91 -4.92 -3.99 -18.93
CA PHE A 91 -3.70 -4.76 -19.03
C PHE A 91 -3.11 -4.47 -20.41
N TYR A 92 -2.34 -3.39 -20.51
CA TYR A 92 -1.19 -3.45 -21.39
C TYR A 92 -0.17 -4.32 -20.68
N GLU A 93 -0.06 -5.55 -21.17
CA GLU A 93 0.96 -6.54 -20.80
C GLU A 93 2.34 -5.95 -21.13
N ASN A 94 2.81 -5.06 -20.26
CA ASN A 94 4.14 -4.48 -20.35
C ASN A 94 5.03 -5.32 -19.43
N ARG A 95 6.03 -5.97 -20.02
CA ARG A 95 6.97 -6.90 -19.38
C ARG A 95 7.82 -6.29 -18.25
N ASN A 96 7.51 -5.07 -17.83
CA ASN A 96 8.21 -4.30 -16.80
C ASN A 96 7.36 -4.05 -15.55
N SER A 97 6.18 -4.68 -15.42
CA SER A 97 5.37 -4.59 -14.20
C SER A 97 5.60 -5.79 -13.29
N HIS A 98 6.11 -5.53 -12.09
CA HIS A 98 6.26 -6.53 -11.04
C HIS A 98 5.35 -6.14 -9.87
N VAL A 99 4.45 -7.06 -9.50
CA VAL A 99 3.64 -6.95 -8.27
C VAL A 99 4.39 -7.71 -7.18
N VAL A 100 4.80 -7.01 -6.14
CA VAL A 100 5.40 -7.60 -4.94
C VAL A 100 4.35 -7.53 -3.83
N HIS A 101 3.83 -8.69 -3.44
CA HIS A 101 2.95 -8.80 -2.28
C HIS A 101 3.81 -8.80 -1.01
N ALA A 102 3.57 -7.85 -0.10
CA ALA A 102 4.10 -7.94 1.25
C ALA A 102 3.05 -8.70 2.06
N ASN A 103 3.35 -9.95 2.46
CA ASN A 103 2.39 -10.73 3.25
C ASN A 103 2.34 -10.18 4.67
N PRO A 104 1.20 -9.63 5.13
CA PRO A 104 1.15 -8.98 6.44
C PRO A 104 1.31 -9.96 7.61
N ARG A 105 1.08 -11.27 7.37
CA ARG A 105 1.31 -12.33 8.35
C ARG A 105 2.80 -12.54 8.69
N GLU A 106 3.74 -12.04 7.88
CA GLU A 106 5.19 -12.14 8.16
C GLU A 106 5.65 -11.28 9.34
N TYR A 107 4.79 -10.37 9.84
CA TYR A 107 5.16 -9.37 10.86
C TYR A 107 4.43 -9.56 12.21
N LEU A 108 3.55 -10.56 12.34
CA LEU A 108 2.84 -10.87 13.60
C LEU A 108 3.63 -11.85 14.50
N LYS A 109 4.92 -11.56 14.75
CA LYS A 109 5.75 -12.33 15.71
C LYS A 109 6.05 -11.53 16.97
#